data_AF-C6AR83-F1
#
_entry.id   AF-C6AR83-F1
#
_cell.length_a   1.000
_cell.length_b   1.000
_cell.length_c   1.000
_cell.angle_alpha   90.00
_cell.angle_beta   90.00
_cell.angle_gamma   90.00
#
_symmetry.space_group_name_H-M   'P 1'
#
loop_
_entity.id
_entity.type
_entity.pdbx_description
1 polymer ?
#
loop_
_entity_poly.entity_id
_entity_poly.type
_entity_poly.pdbx_seq_one_letter_code
_entity_poly.pdbx_strand_id
1 'polypeptide(L)'
;MEAVQKLTTLMRSYRNRQCVLFAGAGFSLTAKSVDLEGNEIDVPSGRKLTEYFKSDLGEDSDDLSSLADLYEDEHGEHGLYKLLKAFYVVNTVSPSQESVCQFKWKEIYTTNYDNVIETCLGKSGQPHAVYTP
;
A
#
# COMPACT_ATOMS: atom_id res chain seq x y z
N MET A 1 -9.51 -6.10 -32.17
CA MET A 1 -9.37 -7.57 -32.09
C MET A 1 -8.41 -8.01 -30.99
N GLU A 2 -7.24 -7.39 -30.83
CA GLU A 2 -6.25 -7.78 -29.81
C GLU A 2 -6.74 -7.67 -28.35
N ALA A 3 -7.41 -6.57 -27.98
CA ALA A 3 -7.92 -6.38 -26.62
C ALA A 3 -8.95 -7.44 -26.21
N VAL A 4 -9.83 -7.83 -27.14
CA VAL A 4 -10.83 -8.89 -26.92
C VAL A 4 -10.13 -10.22 -26.66
N GLN A 5 -9.09 -10.56 -27.43
CA GLN A 5 -8.32 -11.78 -27.25
C GLN A 5 -7.60 -11.84 -25.90
N LYS A 6 -7.01 -10.72 -25.45
CA LYS A 6 -6.39 -10.60 -24.13
C LYS A 6 -7.40 -10.83 -23.01
N LEU A 7 -8.58 -10.21 -23.11
CA LEU A 7 -9.65 -10.38 -22.12
C LEU A 7 -10.16 -11.83 -22.07
N THR A 8 -10.38 -12.48 -23.21
CA THR A 8 -10.78 -13.89 -23.26
C THR A 8 -9.75 -14.79 -22.60
N THR A 9 -8.46 -14.52 -22.84
CA THR A 9 -7.34 -15.28 -22.24
C THR A 9 -7.29 -15.07 -20.72
N LEU A 10 -7.47 -13.84 -20.24
CA LEU A 10 -7.54 -13.52 -18.82
C LEU A 10 -8.72 -14.23 -18.15
N MET A 11 -9.91 -14.18 -18.75
CA MET A 11 -11.10 -14.84 -18.23
C MET A 11 -10.94 -16.36 -18.15
N ARG A 12 -10.28 -16.98 -19.13
CA ARG A 12 -9.95 -18.42 -19.09
C ARG A 12 -8.98 -18.72 -17.95
N SER A 13 -7.93 -17.92 -17.80
CA SER A 13 -6.92 -18.10 -16.75
C SER A 13 -7.50 -17.91 -15.34
N TYR A 14 -8.42 -16.95 -15.18
CA TYR A 14 -9.15 -16.71 -13.94
C TYR A 14 -10.02 -17.92 -13.56
N ARG A 15 -10.79 -18.45 -14.50
CA ARG A 15 -11.62 -19.65 -14.28
C ARG A 15 -10.79 -20.87 -13.88
N ASN A 16 -9.57 -20.97 -14.41
CA ASN A 16 -8.63 -22.05 -14.11
C ASN A 16 -7.79 -21.80 -12.84
N ARG A 17 -8.00 -20.71 -12.09
CA ARG A 17 -7.21 -20.31 -10.91
C ARG A 17 -5.72 -20.16 -11.21
N GLN A 18 -5.39 -19.56 -12.35
CA GLN A 18 -4.00 -19.35 -12.80
C GLN A 18 -3.56 -17.88 -12.73
N CYS A 19 -4.45 -16.97 -12.31
CA CYS A 19 -4.12 -15.56 -12.20
C CYS A 19 -3.36 -15.27 -10.89
N VAL A 20 -2.28 -14.51 -11.00
CA VAL A 20 -1.48 -14.01 -9.88
C VAL A 20 -1.61 -12.49 -9.83
N LEU A 21 -1.76 -11.92 -8.63
CA LEU A 21 -1.77 -10.47 -8.43
C LEU A 21 -0.38 -10.00 -8.01
N PHE A 22 0.14 -8.98 -8.71
CA PHE A 22 1.30 -8.22 -8.28
C PHE A 22 0.85 -6.83 -7.87
N ALA A 23 1.03 -6.47 -6.60
CA ALA A 23 0.67 -5.18 -6.04
C ALA A 23 1.92 -4.37 -5.69
N GLY A 24 1.92 -3.10 -6.08
CA GLY A 24 2.93 -2.12 -5.68
C GLY A 24 2.30 -0.95 -4.94
N ALA A 25 3.09 0.06 -4.58
CA ALA A 25 2.66 1.16 -3.70
C ALA A 25 1.42 1.91 -4.24
N GLY A 26 1.23 1.93 -5.56
CA GLY A 26 0.03 2.50 -6.20
C GLY A 26 -1.28 1.85 -5.78
N PHE A 27 -1.28 0.56 -5.38
CA PHE A 27 -2.47 -0.13 -4.90
C PHE A 27 -2.98 0.47 -3.58
N SER A 28 -2.10 1.04 -2.76
CA SER A 28 -2.42 1.50 -1.40
C SER A 28 -2.94 2.93 -1.34
N LEU A 29 -2.77 3.73 -2.39
CA LEU A 29 -3.06 5.18 -2.41
C LEU A 29 -4.50 5.58 -2.10
N THR A 30 -5.46 4.66 -2.25
CA THR A 30 -6.89 4.92 -1.95
C THR A 30 -7.34 4.38 -0.59
N ALA A 31 -6.43 3.76 0.15
CA ALA A 31 -6.70 3.34 1.52
C ALA A 31 -6.53 4.53 2.48
N LYS A 32 -7.15 4.42 3.66
CA LYS A 32 -7.04 5.43 4.70
C LYS A 32 -6.32 4.89 5.92
N SER A 33 -5.49 5.75 6.49
CA SER A 33 -4.82 5.57 7.77
C SER A 33 -5.12 6.77 8.68
N VAL A 34 -4.49 6.81 9.84
CA VAL A 34 -4.69 7.85 10.85
C VAL A 34 -3.33 8.45 11.16
N ASP A 35 -3.20 9.76 11.01
CA ASP A 35 -1.96 10.47 11.31
C ASP A 35 -1.65 10.54 12.82
N LEU A 36 -0.55 11.18 13.18
CA LEU A 36 -0.12 11.32 14.57
C LEU A 36 -1.06 12.19 15.43
N GLU A 37 -1.90 13.00 14.80
CA GLU A 37 -2.89 13.89 15.43
C GLU A 37 -4.27 13.24 15.56
N GLY A 38 -4.48 12.07 14.95
CA GLY A 38 -5.74 11.35 14.96
C GLY A 38 -6.66 11.68 13.79
N ASN A 39 -6.19 12.41 12.77
CA ASN A 39 -6.98 12.72 11.58
C ASN A 39 -6.92 11.57 10.57
N GLU A 40 -8.04 11.29 9.91
CA GLU A 40 -8.06 10.34 8.80
C GLU A 40 -7.35 10.93 7.58
N ILE A 41 -6.36 10.22 7.06
CA ILE A 41 -5.57 10.62 5.89
C ILE A 41 -5.58 9.54 4.82
N ASP A 42 -5.36 9.93 3.57
CA ASP A 42 -4.99 8.97 2.52
C ASP A 42 -3.57 8.48 2.75
N VAL A 43 -3.31 7.19 2.47
CA VAL A 43 -1.94 6.67 2.45
C VAL A 43 -1.07 7.53 1.52
N PRO A 44 0.05 8.10 2.02
CA PRO A 44 0.84 9.01 1.22
C PRO A 44 1.62 8.26 0.13
N SER A 45 1.58 8.82 -1.08
CA SER A 45 2.56 8.50 -2.12
C SER A 45 3.96 8.97 -1.68
N GLY A 46 5.03 8.45 -2.30
CA GLY A 46 6.39 8.92 -2.06
C GLY A 46 6.53 10.45 -2.16
N ARG A 47 5.89 11.09 -3.15
CA ARG A 47 5.89 12.56 -3.27
C ARG A 47 5.24 13.28 -2.08
N LYS A 48 4.11 12.76 -1.57
CA LYS A 48 3.44 13.33 -0.39
C LYS A 48 4.28 13.15 0.87
N LEU A 49 4.99 12.03 0.99
CA LEU A 49 5.92 11.78 2.09
C LEU A 49 7.13 12.73 2.02
N THR A 50 7.68 12.96 0.82
CA THR A 50 8.71 13.97 0.57
C THR A 50 8.22 15.36 1.00
N GLU A 51 7.03 15.77 0.54
CA GLU A 51 6.43 17.06 0.91
C GLU A 51 6.24 17.21 2.42
N TYR A 52 5.85 16.13 3.11
CA TYR A 52 5.74 16.11 4.57
C TYR A 52 7.11 16.38 5.23
N PHE A 53 8.16 15.64 4.86
CA PHE A 53 9.49 15.84 5.42
C PHE A 53 10.07 17.22 5.14
N LYS A 54 9.90 17.75 3.91
CA LYS A 54 10.31 19.12 3.58
C LYS A 54 9.67 20.15 4.51
N SER A 55 8.36 20.01 4.75
CA SER A 55 7.62 20.93 5.60
C SER A 55 8.01 20.82 7.07
N ASP A 56 8.28 19.62 7.56
CA ASP A 56 8.58 19.38 8.98
C ASP A 56 10.01 19.81 9.34
N LEU A 57 10.98 19.45 8.49
CA LEU A 57 12.40 19.77 8.66
C LEU A 57 12.76 21.20 8.21
N GLY A 58 11.89 21.85 7.43
CA GLY A 58 12.20 23.15 6.82
C GLY A 58 13.24 23.06 5.69
N GLU A 59 13.33 21.91 5.04
CA GLU A 59 14.32 21.58 4.02
C GLU A 59 13.74 21.64 2.59
N ASP A 60 14.54 22.08 1.62
CA ASP A 60 14.14 22.15 0.21
C ASP A 60 14.91 21.11 -0.65
N SER A 61 14.81 19.84 -0.24
CA SER A 61 15.30 18.68 -1.00
C SER A 61 14.13 17.89 -1.58
N ASP A 62 14.29 17.31 -2.78
CA ASP A 62 13.31 16.35 -3.34
C ASP A 62 13.77 14.89 -3.20
N ASP A 63 14.95 14.66 -2.62
CA ASP A 63 15.45 13.31 -2.36
C ASP A 63 14.84 12.74 -1.09
N LEU A 64 13.90 11.82 -1.27
CA LEU A 64 13.18 11.19 -0.16
C LEU A 64 14.11 10.44 0.80
N SER A 65 15.19 9.83 0.30
CA SER A 65 16.11 9.07 1.14
C SER A 65 16.87 9.99 2.10
N SER A 66 17.48 11.06 1.56
CA SER A 66 18.17 12.06 2.39
C SER A 66 17.25 12.73 3.40
N LEU A 67 16.01 13.03 3.02
CA LEU A 67 15.02 13.61 3.94
C LEU A 67 14.61 12.63 5.05
N ALA A 68 14.49 11.34 4.73
CA ALA A 68 14.19 10.32 5.74
C ALA A 68 15.35 10.15 6.72
N ASP A 69 16.59 10.16 6.24
CA ASP A 69 17.79 10.11 7.08
C ASP A 69 17.86 11.34 8.01
N LEU A 70 17.61 12.55 7.48
CA LEU A 70 17.54 13.77 8.28
C LEU A 70 16.43 13.72 9.33
N TYR A 71 15.25 13.22 8.96
CA TYR A 71 14.14 13.03 9.89
C TYR A 71 14.50 12.04 11.00
N GLU A 72 15.19 10.96 10.66
CA GLU A 72 15.70 10.00 11.64
C GLU A 72 16.75 10.63 12.57
N ASP A 73 17.64 11.47 12.06
CA ASP A 73 18.64 12.17 12.87
C ASP A 73 18.00 13.15 13.87
N GLU A 74 16.93 13.86 13.46
CA GLU A 74 16.24 14.84 14.32
C GLU A 74 15.26 14.20 15.32
N HIS A 75 14.51 13.17 14.90
CA HIS A 75 13.43 12.57 15.69
C HIS A 75 13.75 11.17 16.23
N GLY A 76 14.89 10.60 15.84
CA GLY A 76 15.32 9.24 16.15
C GLY A 76 14.60 8.17 15.33
N GLU A 77 15.20 6.98 15.24
CA GLU A 77 14.64 5.78 14.60
C GLU A 77 13.19 5.51 15.04
N HIS A 78 12.90 5.66 16.34
CA HIS A 78 11.56 5.46 16.88
C HIS A 78 10.56 6.51 16.39
N GLY A 79 10.99 7.76 16.21
CA GLY A 79 10.16 8.83 15.66
C GLY A 79 9.77 8.55 14.21
N LEU A 80 10.76 8.22 13.37
CA LEU A 80 10.54 7.82 11.98
C LEU A 80 9.62 6.59 11.89
N TYR A 81 9.89 5.55 12.69
CA TYR A 81 9.04 4.36 12.74
C TYR A 81 7.59 4.70 13.10
N LYS A 82 7.38 5.56 14.11
CA LYS A 82 6.03 5.95 14.54
C LYS A 82 5.29 6.70 13.42
N LEU A 83 5.97 7.60 12.72
CA LEU A 83 5.41 8.32 11.58
C LEU A 83 5.01 7.36 10.45
N LEU A 84 5.94 6.51 10.00
CA LEU A 84 5.68 5.56 8.90
C LEU A 84 4.57 4.58 9.28
N LYS A 85 4.53 4.13 10.53
CA LYS A 85 3.45 3.28 11.03
C LYS A 85 2.09 3.98 10.97
N ALA A 86 2.02 5.25 11.39
CA ALA A 86 0.78 6.03 11.31
C ALA A 86 0.32 6.18 9.85
N PHE A 87 1.24 6.40 8.93
CA PHE A 87 0.93 6.59 7.52
C PHE A 87 0.53 5.31 6.78
N TYR A 88 1.16 4.17 7.09
CA TYR A 88 1.03 2.95 6.29
C TYR A 88 0.30 1.80 6.99
N VAL A 89 -0.03 1.90 8.29
CA VAL A 89 -1.00 0.98 8.91
C VAL A 89 -2.40 1.53 8.69
N VAL A 90 -3.13 0.91 7.76
CA VAL A 90 -4.44 1.34 7.32
C VAL A 90 -5.56 0.78 8.20
N ASN A 91 -6.61 1.58 8.34
CA ASN A 91 -7.84 1.23 9.06
C ASN A 91 -8.97 0.89 8.09
N THR A 92 -9.01 1.56 6.94
CA THR A 92 -10.03 1.35 5.92
C THR A 92 -9.41 1.25 4.53
N VAL A 93 -10.05 0.43 3.71
CA VAL A 93 -9.69 0.15 2.32
C VAL A 93 -10.85 0.57 1.43
N SER A 94 -10.55 0.98 0.20
CA SER A 94 -11.56 1.43 -0.75
C SER A 94 -12.37 0.25 -1.32
N PRO A 95 -13.62 0.48 -1.78
CA PRO A 95 -14.42 -0.57 -2.40
C PRO A 95 -13.75 -1.22 -3.62
N SER A 96 -12.88 -0.47 -4.32
CA SER A 96 -12.12 -0.99 -5.46
C SER A 96 -11.02 -1.95 -5.01
N GLN A 97 -10.28 -1.61 -3.95
CA GLN A 97 -9.28 -2.50 -3.35
C GLN A 97 -9.92 -3.79 -2.85
N GLU A 98 -11.08 -3.68 -2.17
CA GLU A 98 -11.84 -4.85 -1.71
C GLU A 98 -12.27 -5.74 -2.88
N SER A 99 -12.83 -5.14 -3.93
CA SER A 99 -13.28 -5.86 -5.12
C SER A 99 -12.13 -6.60 -5.80
N VAL A 100 -10.94 -5.98 -5.89
CA VAL A 100 -9.75 -6.62 -6.44
C VAL A 100 -9.28 -7.78 -5.56
N CYS A 101 -9.26 -7.62 -4.24
CA CYS A 101 -8.80 -8.68 -3.33
C CYS A 101 -9.76 -9.88 -3.24
N GLN A 102 -11.04 -9.69 -3.57
CA GLN A 102 -12.05 -10.76 -3.56
C GLN A 102 -11.92 -11.75 -4.72
N PHE A 103 -11.17 -11.42 -5.77
CA PHE A 103 -10.88 -12.38 -6.84
C PHE A 103 -10.08 -13.57 -6.31
N LYS A 104 -10.33 -14.75 -6.87
CA LYS A 104 -9.63 -16.00 -6.52
C LYS A 104 -8.23 -16.04 -7.13
N TRP A 105 -7.34 -15.18 -6.65
CA TRP A 105 -5.94 -15.20 -7.01
C TRP A 105 -5.31 -16.52 -6.60
N LYS A 106 -4.41 -17.03 -7.44
CA LYS A 106 -3.56 -18.16 -7.09
C LYS A 106 -2.64 -17.75 -5.93
N GLU A 107 -1.97 -16.61 -6.10
CA GLU A 107 -1.03 -16.00 -5.17
C GLU A 107 -1.11 -14.47 -5.33
N ILE A 108 -0.75 -13.75 -4.27
CA ILE A 108 -0.63 -12.31 -4.24
C ILE A 108 0.81 -11.98 -3.82
N TYR A 109 1.53 -11.24 -4.66
CA TYR A 109 2.86 -10.75 -4.36
C TYR A 109 2.82 -9.24 -4.21
N THR A 110 3.37 -8.73 -3.12
CA THR A 110 3.46 -7.29 -2.86
C THR A 110 4.87 -6.92 -2.45
N THR A 111 5.27 -5.70 -2.82
CA THR A 111 6.51 -5.05 -2.34
C THR A 111 6.21 -4.01 -1.27
N ASN A 112 4.94 -3.83 -0.92
CA ASN A 112 4.52 -2.83 0.04
C ASN A 112 4.68 -3.36 1.47
N TYR A 113 5.00 -2.44 2.38
CA TYR A 113 5.07 -2.71 3.82
C TYR A 113 3.75 -2.42 4.56
N ASP A 114 2.77 -1.81 3.89
CA ASP A 114 1.44 -1.55 4.44
C ASP A 114 0.62 -2.85 4.60
N ASN A 115 -0.48 -2.76 5.35
CA ASN A 115 -1.41 -3.86 5.62
C ASN A 115 -2.68 -3.80 4.74
N VAL A 116 -2.65 -3.16 3.57
CA VAL A 116 -3.87 -2.94 2.73
C VAL A 116 -4.45 -4.27 2.26
N ILE A 117 -3.61 -5.21 1.82
CA ILE A 117 -4.04 -6.50 1.29
C ILE A 117 -4.66 -7.35 2.40
N GLU A 118 -3.98 -7.42 3.55
CA GLU A 118 -4.42 -8.11 4.76
C GLU A 118 -5.77 -7.57 5.24
N THR A 119 -5.91 -6.24 5.22
CA THR A 119 -7.16 -5.57 5.60
C THR A 119 -8.31 -5.93 4.64
N CYS A 120 -8.05 -5.98 3.33
CA CYS A 120 -9.05 -6.41 2.35
C CYS A 120 -9.43 -7.89 2.53
N LEU A 121 -8.44 -8.77 2.72
CA LEU A 121 -8.67 -10.21 2.86
C LEU A 121 -9.38 -10.55 4.17
N GLY A 122 -9.05 -9.86 5.27
CA GLY A 122 -9.72 -10.00 6.56
C GLY A 122 -11.21 -9.70 6.50
N LYS A 123 -11.64 -8.74 5.66
CA LYS A 123 -13.06 -8.44 5.42
C LYS A 123 -13.78 -9.50 4.58
N SER A 124 -13.06 -10.20 3.70
CA SER A 124 -13.64 -11.19 2.79
C SER A 124 -14.00 -12.52 3.47
N GLY A 125 -13.46 -12.79 4.67
CA GLY A 125 -13.59 -14.06 5.38
C GLY A 125 -12.86 -15.23 4.71
N GLN A 126 -12.07 -14.99 3.66
CA GLN A 126 -11.30 -16.04 3.00
C GLN A 126 -10.02 -16.36 3.80
N PRO A 127 -9.75 -17.65 4.08
CA PRO A 127 -8.48 -18.05 4.68
C PRO A 127 -7.33 -17.65 3.75
N HIS A 128 -6.33 -16.98 4.33
CA HIS A 128 -5.10 -16.61 3.66
C HIS A 128 -3.93 -16.85 4.60
N ALA A 129 -2.77 -17.15 4.03
CA ALA A 129 -1.51 -17.26 4.74
C ALA A 129 -0.57 -16.19 4.20
N VAL A 130 0.08 -15.46 5.11
CA VAL A 130 1.09 -14.46 4.78
C VAL A 130 2.45 -15.11 4.96
N TYR A 131 3.30 -14.98 3.94
CA TYR A 131 4.68 -15.47 3.98
C TYR A 131 5.60 -14.28 3.84
N THR A 132 6.40 -14.03 4.88
CA THR A 132 7.47 -13.05 4.86
C THR A 132 8.79 -13.83 4.78
N PRO A 133 9.66 -13.55 3.79
CA PRO A 133 10.97 -14.20 3.68
C PRO A 133 11.90 -13.87 4.85
#